data_AF-A0A090QG06-F1
#
_entry.id   AF-A0A090QG06-F1
#
_cell.length_a   1.000
_cell.length_b   1.000
_cell.length_c   1.000
_cell.angle_alpha   90.00
_cell.angle_beta   90.00
_cell.angle_gamma   90.00
#
_symmetry.space_group_name_H-M   'P 1'
#
loop_
_entity.id
_entity.type
_entity.pdbx_description
1 polymer ?
#
loop_
_entity_poly.entity_id
_entity_poly.type
_entity_poly.pdbx_seq_one_letter_code
_entity_poly.pdbx_strand_id
1 'polypeptide(L)' 'MTSINTYIDHTQLKATSTLNDIALLCKEAMEHHFYAVCVNGCYTAFAKAELKNTSIKIATVVGVSFRRCQYSN' A
#
# COMPACT_ATOMS: atom_id res chain seq x y z
N MET A 1 -18.46 20.43 5.14
CA MET A 1 -17.11 19.99 5.56
C MET A 1 -16.59 19.02 4.50
N THR A 2 -15.56 19.39 3.76
CA THR A 2 -14.89 18.50 2.80
C THR A 2 -14.02 17.50 3.55
N SER A 3 -14.30 16.20 3.38
CA SER A 3 -13.53 15.13 4.00
C SER A 3 -12.07 15.18 3.53
N ILE A 4 -11.15 15.52 4.43
CA ILE A 4 -9.71 15.59 4.11
C ILE A 4 -9.14 14.19 3.85
N ASN A 5 -9.72 13.14 4.45
CA ASN A 5 -9.24 11.76 4.33
C ASN A 5 -9.22 11.25 2.88
N THR A 6 -10.14 11.72 2.02
CA THR A 6 -10.19 11.34 0.60
C THR A 6 -9.13 12.04 -0.26
N TYR A 7 -8.21 12.79 0.35
CA TYR A 7 -7.05 13.39 -0.31
C TYR A 7 -5.72 12.93 0.31
N ILE A 8 -5.78 12.12 1.37
CA ILE A 8 -4.59 11.60 2.04
C ILE A 8 -4.22 10.25 1.41
N ASP A 9 -2.97 10.17 1.00
CA ASP A 9 -2.36 8.93 0.52
C ASP A 9 -1.55 8.28 1.64
N HIS A 10 -1.95 7.08 2.03
CA HIS A 10 -1.27 6.34 3.07
C HIS A 10 -0.02 5.68 2.49
N THR A 11 1.15 6.21 2.86
CA THR A 11 2.43 5.82 2.22
C THR A 11 3.27 4.98 3.16
N GLN A 12 3.69 3.81 2.68
CA GLN A 12 4.64 2.95 3.39
C GLN A 12 5.72 2.43 2.43
N LEU A 13 6.88 3.07 2.49
CA LEU A 13 8.03 2.80 1.64
C LEU A 13 9.25 2.28 2.43
N LYS A 14 9.06 1.89 3.70
CA LYS A 14 10.12 1.29 4.49
C LYS A 14 10.61 0.00 3.84
N ALA A 15 11.93 -0.12 3.69
CA ALA A 15 12.57 -1.33 3.15
C ALA A 15 12.44 -2.55 4.06
N THR A 16 12.08 -2.35 5.32
CA THR A 16 11.87 -3.40 6.34
C THR A 16 10.40 -3.73 6.56
N SER A 17 9.49 -3.15 5.78
CA SER A 17 8.06 -3.45 5.91
C SER A 17 7.80 -4.91 5.58
N THR A 18 7.10 -5.60 6.46
CA THR A 18 6.69 -6.99 6.28
C THR A 18 5.32 -7.06 5.63
N LEU A 19 4.91 -8.27 5.19
CA LEU A 19 3.56 -8.50 4.68
C LEU A 19 2.48 -8.14 5.71
N ASN A 20 2.74 -8.39 7.00
CA ASN A 20 1.83 -8.02 8.08
C ASN A 20 1.65 -6.51 8.19
N ASP A 21 2.72 -5.73 8.03
CA ASP A 21 2.64 -4.26 8.04
C ASP A 21 1.78 -3.76 6.87
N ILE A 22 1.91 -4.37 5.69
CA ILE A 22 1.09 -4.03 4.51
C ILE A 22 -0.38 -4.41 4.74
N ALA A 23 -0.66 -5.55 5.39
CA ALA A 23 -2.03 -5.94 5.74
C ALA A 23 -2.65 -4.95 6.73
N LEU A 24 -1.89 -4.52 7.73
CA LEU A 24 -2.32 -3.52 8.70
C LEU A 24 -2.61 -2.17 8.01
N LEU A 25 -1.69 -1.73 7.14
CA LEU A 25 -1.80 -0.53 6.31
C LEU A 25 -3.08 -0.53 5.46
N CYS A 26 -3.41 -1.67 4.83
CA CYS A 26 -4.62 -1.82 4.04
C CYS A 26 -5.87 -1.72 4.93
N LYS A 27 -5.85 -2.30 6.13
CA LYS A 27 -6.95 -2.18 7.10
C LYS A 27 -7.17 -0.75 7.57
N GLU A 28 -6.10 -0.06 7.96
CA GLU A 28 -6.16 1.35 8.36
C GLU A 28 -6.70 2.22 7.21
N ALA A 29 -6.27 1.94 5.97
CA ALA A 29 -6.78 2.65 4.81
C ALA A 29 -8.28 2.41 4.54
N MET A 30 -8.77 1.21 4.83
CA MET A 30 -10.21 0.92 4.77
C MET A 30 -10.98 1.62 5.89
N GLU A 31 -10.47 1.61 7.12
CA GLU A 31 -11.11 2.23 8.28
C GLU A 31 -11.18 3.75 8.17
N HIS A 32 -10.11 4.38 7.68
CA HIS A 32 -10.03 5.83 7.52
C HIS A 32 -10.56 6.34 6.17
N HIS A 33 -10.93 5.43 5.25
CA HIS A 33 -11.36 5.75 3.89
C HIS A 33 -10.36 6.64 3.14
N PHE A 34 -9.08 6.24 3.14
CA PHE A 34 -8.04 6.95 2.39
C PHE A 34 -8.23 6.84 0.88
N TYR A 35 -7.63 7.78 0.15
CA TYR A 35 -7.76 7.83 -1.30
C TYR A 35 -6.89 6.80 -2.00
N ALA A 36 -5.61 6.75 -1.64
CA ALA A 36 -4.69 5.76 -2.14
C ALA A 36 -3.77 5.20 -1.06
N VAL A 37 -3.28 3.98 -1.30
CA VAL A 37 -2.22 3.35 -0.53
C VAL A 37 -0.98 3.26 -1.41
N CYS A 38 0.14 3.82 -0.94
CA CYS A 38 1.41 3.75 -1.62
C CYS A 38 2.29 2.66 -1.00
N VAL A 39 2.51 1.57 -1.74
CA VAL A 39 3.29 0.39 -1.31
C VAL A 39 4.48 0.13 -2.21
N ASN A 40 5.51 -0.51 -1.65
CA ASN A 40 6.64 -1.00 -2.42
C ASN A 40 6.17 -2.03 -3.48
N GLY A 41 6.75 -1.97 -4.68
CA GLY A 41 6.45 -2.85 -5.82
C GLY A 41 6.38 -4.34 -5.47
N CYS A 42 7.23 -4.79 -4.54
CA CYS A 42 7.21 -6.14 -3.94
C CYS A 42 5.84 -6.61 -3.47
N TYR A 43 5.10 -5.72 -2.82
CA TYR A 43 3.88 -6.04 -2.08
C TYR A 43 2.62 -5.64 -2.86
N THR A 44 2.78 -5.14 -4.09
CA THR A 44 1.65 -4.71 -4.93
C THR A 44 0.67 -5.82 -5.22
N ALA A 45 1.16 -7.04 -5.49
CA ALA A 45 0.31 -8.21 -5.71
C ALA A 45 -0.54 -8.54 -4.47
N PHE A 46 0.07 -8.46 -3.28
CA PHE A 46 -0.59 -8.72 -2.01
C PHE A 46 -1.62 -7.62 -1.67
N ALA A 47 -1.21 -6.35 -1.73
CA ALA A 47 -2.11 -5.21 -1.49
C ALA A 47 -3.30 -5.21 -2.47
N LYS A 48 -3.08 -5.60 -3.73
CA LYS A 48 -4.15 -5.72 -4.73
C LYS A 48 -5.14 -6.85 -4.41
N ALA A 49 -4.68 -7.94 -3.79
CA ALA A 49 -5.56 -9.02 -3.35
C ALA A 49 -6.43 -8.56 -2.16
N GLU A 50 -5.82 -7.90 -1.17
CA GLU A 50 -6.52 -7.38 0.01
C GLU A 50 -7.52 -6.27 -0.33
N LEU A 51 -7.12 -5.32 -1.20
CA LEU A 51 -7.94 -4.16 -1.57
C LEU A 51 -8.86 -4.42 -2.78
N LYS A 52 -9.03 -5.68 -3.21
CA LYS A 52 -9.80 -6.01 -4.44
C LYS A 52 -11.27 -5.56 -4.39
N ASN A 53 -11.83 -5.43 -3.19
CA ASN A 53 -13.24 -5.04 -2.97
C ASN A 53 -13.40 -3.60 -2.46
N THR A 54 -12.35 -2.79 -2.53
CA THR A 54 -12.38 -1.41 -2.02
C THR A 54 -12.24 -0.39 -3.14
N SER A 55 -12.70 0.84 -2.89
CA SER A 55 -12.53 1.98 -3.80
C SER A 55 -11.17 2.66 -3.67
N ILE A 56 -10.24 2.07 -2.90
CA ILE A 56 -8.96 2.67 -2.55
C ILE A 56 -7.97 2.40 -3.69
N LYS A 57 -7.29 3.45 -4.16
CA LYS A 57 -6.30 3.32 -5.23
C LYS A 57 -4.99 2.77 -4.70
N ILE A 58 -4.25 2.04 -5.52
CA ILE A 58 -2.91 1.54 -5.16
C ILE A 58 -1.89 2.31 -5.98
N ALA A 59 -1.02 3.04 -5.28
CA ALA A 59 0.17 3.66 -5.85
C ALA A 59 1.38 2.78 -5.56
N THR A 60 2.30 2.68 -6.52
CA THR A 60 3.56 1.98 -6.30
C THR A 60 4.69 2.69 -7.00
N VAL A 61 5.85 2.69 -6.36
CA VAL A 61 7.08 3.26 -6.92
C VAL A 61 7.89 2.16 -7.59
N VAL A 62 7.98 2.25 -8.92
CA VAL A 62 8.83 1.42 -9.78
C VAL A 62 10.10 2.21 -10.07
N GLY A 63 11.10 2.17 -9.19
CA GLY A 63 12.32 2.94 -9.42
C GLY A 63 13.48 2.75 -8.45
N VAL A 64 13.22 2.52 -7.17
CA VAL A 64 14.31 2.55 -6.15
C VAL A 64 14.56 1.19 -5.50
N SER A 65 13.57 0.29 -5.46
CA SER A 65 13.64 -0.98 -4.71
C SER A 65 13.64 -2.25 -5.57
N PHE A 66 13.57 -2.15 -6.90
CA PHE A 66 13.52 -3.32 -7.79
C PHE A 66 14.72 -4.28 -7.58
N ARG A 67 15.88 -3.75 -7.16
CA ARG A 67 17.07 -4.57 -6.89
C ARG A 67 17.05 -5.38 -5.58
N ARG A 68 16.11 -5.15 -4.66
CA ARG A 68 16.05 -5.86 -3.36
C ARG A 68 14.90 -6.86 -3.22
N CYS A 69 14.03 -6.93 -4.22
CA CYS A 69 12.90 -7.85 -4.26
C CYS A 69 13.14 -9.09 -5.12
N GLN A 70 14.40 -9.53 -5.21
CA GLN A 70 14.69 -10.87 -5.68
C GLN A 70 14.29 -11.82 -4.55
N TYR A 71 13.06 -12.31 -4.65
CA TYR A 71 12.70 -13.70 -4.44
C TYR A 71 13.75 -14.48 -3.61
N SER A 72 13.52 -14.56 -2.30
CA SER A 72 14.07 -15.68 -1.53
C SER A 72 13.33 -16.92 -2.03
N ASN A 73 13.98 -17.65 -2.95
CA ASN A 73 13.72 -19.08 -3.16
C ASN A 73 14.19 -19.82 -1.91
#